data_AF-F8GXV3-F1
#
_entry.id   AF-F8GXV3-F1
#
_cell.length_a   1.000
_cell.length_b   1.000
_cell.length_c   1.000
_cell.angle_alpha   90.00
_cell.angle_beta   90.00
_cell.angle_gamma   90.00
#
_symmetry.space_group_name_H-M   'P 1'
#
loop_
_entity.id
_entity.type
_entity.pdbx_description
1 polymer ?
#
loop_
_entity_poly.entity_id
_entity_poly.type
_entity_poly.pdbx_seq_one_letter_code
_entity_poly.pdbx_strand_id
1 'polypeptide(L)'
;MSGDCIPEHRPTALTALLNALVDRIEAKPFVERRRDISFPLSAGTWPEFFSIALHGERMFVWGALEALQTQPGFALVLDQRRGQRDLDIWERSPKLVIAAQAEAFLRDETGRQPSAVVAWMAQWRQAVLARFSNAALCERLLSRPILILQRSPEQVLERLAGIPALASENLMLHEVAGRQFWGLSKVLNGHQEAIALLLDMEVCPFPDKPVQLLVAVRTADPAAPILFVENAATFEAMAAGRLSAAEGFVLIYASGYKASARRLRQPVGSSVYFAPGVFERNAALGISILAWLHGTDVTRPVYFWGDLDFSGIPVGRSNSPTFGRLNSPT
;
A
#
# COMPACT_ATOMS: atom_id res chain seq x y z
N MET A 1 -39.86 -7.47 38.62
CA MET A 1 -38.59 -6.73 38.44
C MET A 1 -38.10 -7.12 37.06
N SER A 2 -38.61 -6.41 36.06
CA SER A 2 -38.47 -6.78 34.65
C SER A 2 -37.15 -6.23 34.11
N GLY A 3 -36.42 -7.07 33.38
CA GLY A 3 -35.34 -6.60 32.52
C GLY A 3 -35.95 -5.76 31.41
N ASP A 4 -35.57 -4.49 31.37
CA ASP A 4 -35.92 -3.62 30.27
C ASP A 4 -35.07 -4.02 29.06
N CYS A 5 -35.68 -4.84 28.20
CA CYS A 5 -35.21 -5.07 26.84
C CYS A 5 -35.08 -3.73 26.12
N ILE A 6 -33.95 -3.54 25.45
CA ILE A 6 -33.79 -2.52 24.42
C ILE A 6 -34.97 -2.67 23.44
N PRO A 7 -35.73 -1.59 23.14
CA PRO A 7 -36.93 -1.69 22.32
C PRO A 7 -36.63 -2.31 20.94
N GLU A 8 -37.52 -3.20 20.48
CA GLU A 8 -37.40 -3.97 19.21
C GLU A 8 -37.14 -3.11 17.97
N HIS A 9 -37.45 -1.81 18.03
CA HIS A 9 -37.10 -0.82 17.00
C HIS A 9 -36.26 0.29 17.63
N ARG A 10 -34.95 0.26 17.38
CA ARG A 10 -34.01 1.30 17.83
C ARG A 10 -34.28 2.63 17.10
N PRO A 11 -34.37 3.76 17.82
CA PRO A 11 -34.50 5.06 17.17
C PRO A 11 -33.33 5.36 16.24
N THR A 12 -33.59 5.92 15.06
CA THR A 12 -32.56 6.28 14.06
C THR A 12 -31.46 7.14 14.67
N ALA A 13 -31.81 8.09 15.53
CA ALA A 13 -30.85 8.94 16.22
C ALA A 13 -29.89 8.12 17.12
N LEU A 14 -30.39 7.11 17.83
CA LEU A 14 -29.53 6.25 18.65
C LEU A 14 -28.60 5.40 17.76
N THR A 15 -29.09 4.87 16.65
CA THR A 15 -28.27 4.14 15.68
C THR A 15 -27.15 5.02 15.10
N ALA A 16 -27.44 6.28 14.79
CA ALA A 16 -26.44 7.24 14.31
C ALA A 16 -25.35 7.50 15.37
N LEU A 17 -25.76 7.66 16.63
CA LEU A 17 -24.81 7.79 17.75
C LEU A 17 -23.88 6.58 17.83
N LEU A 18 -24.43 5.35 17.89
CA LEU A 18 -23.61 4.13 18.00
C LEU A 18 -22.59 4.00 16.87
N ASN A 19 -22.98 4.34 15.63
CA ASN A 19 -22.06 4.37 14.50
C ASN A 19 -20.94 5.41 14.67
N ALA A 20 -21.27 6.63 15.11
CA ALA A 20 -20.29 7.67 15.38
C ALA A 20 -19.29 7.27 16.48
N LEU A 21 -19.72 6.48 17.46
CA LEU A 21 -18.84 5.93 18.49
C LEU A 21 -17.88 4.89 17.92
N VAL A 22 -18.35 3.99 17.05
CA VAL A 22 -17.50 3.04 16.33
C VAL A 22 -16.49 3.76 15.43
N ASP A 23 -16.91 4.80 14.69
CA ASP A 23 -15.99 5.62 13.90
C ASP A 23 -14.88 6.24 14.76
N ARG A 24 -15.22 6.66 15.98
CA ARG A 24 -14.25 7.22 16.93
C ARG A 24 -13.26 6.18 17.45
N ILE A 25 -13.69 4.93 17.59
CA ILE A 25 -12.84 3.78 17.95
C ILE A 25 -11.93 3.42 16.77
N GLU A 26 -12.45 3.38 15.55
CA GLU A 26 -11.67 3.04 14.36
C GLU A 26 -10.63 4.10 14.01
N ALA A 27 -10.94 5.39 14.21
CA ALA A 27 -9.99 6.48 14.01
C ALA A 27 -8.80 6.42 14.98
N LYS A 28 -8.97 5.85 16.17
CA LYS A 28 -7.90 5.58 17.14
C LYS A 28 -8.34 4.48 18.12
N PRO A 29 -7.86 3.23 17.95
CA PRO A 29 -8.26 2.09 18.79
C PRO A 29 -7.95 2.28 20.28
N PHE A 30 -8.68 1.59 21.16
CA PHE A 30 -8.46 1.67 22.62
C PHE A 30 -7.04 1.28 23.05
N VAL A 31 -6.40 0.33 22.35
CA VAL A 31 -5.01 -0.07 22.61
C VAL A 31 -3.99 1.06 22.43
N GLU A 32 -4.32 2.08 21.63
CA GLU A 32 -3.47 3.26 21.41
C GLU A 32 -3.84 4.44 22.33
N ARG A 33 -4.84 4.27 23.19
CA ARG A 33 -5.36 5.33 24.06
C ARG A 33 -4.85 5.14 25.49
N ARG A 34 -4.48 6.26 26.12
CA ARG A 34 -4.19 6.33 27.57
C ARG A 34 -5.44 6.61 28.41
N ARG A 35 -6.56 6.97 27.79
CA ARG A 35 -7.80 7.41 28.44
C ARG A 35 -9.01 6.95 27.61
N ASP A 36 -10.13 6.75 28.30
CA ASP A 36 -11.43 6.45 27.69
C ASP A 36 -11.89 7.53 26.71
N ILE A 37 -12.81 7.16 25.83
CA ILE A 37 -13.39 8.09 24.85
C ILE A 37 -14.43 8.94 25.56
N SER A 38 -14.21 10.25 25.63
CA SER A 38 -15.24 11.21 26.01
C SER A 38 -15.90 11.76 24.75
N PHE A 39 -17.18 11.45 24.54
CA PHE A 39 -17.99 11.89 23.41
C PHE A 39 -19.04 12.91 23.88
N PRO A 40 -18.90 14.21 23.56
CA PRO A 40 -19.93 15.19 23.92
C PRO A 40 -21.22 14.88 23.14
N LEU A 41 -22.37 15.11 23.77
CA LEU A 41 -23.68 14.93 23.14
C LEU A 41 -24.24 16.32 22.86
N SER A 42 -23.91 16.87 21.68
CA SER A 42 -24.30 18.21 21.24
C SER A 42 -24.80 18.20 19.81
N ALA A 43 -25.41 19.30 19.35
CA ALA A 43 -25.88 19.43 17.97
C ALA A 43 -24.78 19.20 16.90
N GLY A 44 -23.50 19.41 17.24
CA GLY A 44 -22.38 19.16 16.31
C GLY A 44 -21.88 17.71 16.29
N THR A 45 -22.27 16.88 17.26
CA THR A 45 -21.73 15.51 17.44
C THR A 45 -22.81 14.43 17.48
N TRP A 46 -24.06 14.82 17.73
CA TRP A 46 -25.24 13.98 17.62
C TRP A 46 -26.41 14.78 17.01
N PRO A 47 -26.25 15.30 15.77
CA PRO A 47 -27.22 16.20 15.15
C PRO A 47 -28.61 15.58 15.02
N GLU A 48 -28.70 14.27 14.83
CA GLU A 48 -29.96 13.54 14.66
C GLU A 48 -30.87 13.73 15.87
N PHE A 49 -30.34 13.64 17.09
CA PHE A 49 -31.12 13.88 18.31
C PHE A 49 -31.61 15.33 18.43
N PHE A 50 -30.75 16.30 18.12
CA PHE A 50 -31.09 17.72 18.24
C PHE A 50 -32.03 18.20 17.12
N SER A 51 -32.15 17.45 16.03
CA SER A 51 -33.12 17.72 14.95
C SER A 51 -34.55 17.27 15.27
N ILE A 52 -34.76 16.44 16.30
CA ILE A 52 -36.09 15.95 16.69
C ILE A 52 -36.93 17.11 17.22
N ALA A 53 -38.00 17.49 16.51
CA ALA A 53 -38.86 18.62 16.89
C ALA A 53 -39.84 18.28 18.02
N LEU A 54 -40.32 17.02 18.08
CA LEU A 54 -41.31 16.58 19.05
C LEU A 54 -40.66 16.21 20.38
N HIS A 55 -41.06 16.88 21.46
CA HIS A 55 -40.51 16.64 22.80
C HIS A 55 -40.68 15.18 23.27
N GLY A 56 -41.83 14.55 22.99
CA GLY A 56 -42.08 13.15 23.35
C GLY A 56 -41.15 12.15 22.65
N GLU A 57 -40.88 12.37 21.37
CA GLU A 57 -39.92 11.56 20.61
C GLU A 57 -38.50 11.76 21.15
N ARG A 58 -38.14 13.00 21.48
CA ARG A 58 -36.84 13.31 22.08
C ARG A 58 -36.66 12.61 23.43
N MET A 59 -37.68 12.63 24.29
CA MET A 59 -37.69 11.89 25.55
C MET A 59 -37.55 10.37 25.34
N PHE A 60 -38.19 9.82 24.31
CA PHE A 60 -38.07 8.41 23.96
C PHE A 60 -36.63 8.03 23.55
N VAL A 61 -36.01 8.83 22.66
CA VAL A 61 -34.60 8.61 22.27
C VAL A 61 -33.65 8.77 23.46
N TRP A 62 -33.91 9.74 24.33
CA TRP A 62 -33.12 9.95 25.54
C TRP A 62 -33.22 8.76 26.50
N GLY A 63 -34.43 8.25 26.75
CA GLY A 63 -34.62 7.04 27.56
C GLY A 63 -33.90 5.82 26.99
N ALA A 64 -33.83 5.69 25.66
CA ALA A 64 -33.04 4.64 25.02
C ALA A 64 -31.52 4.81 25.23
N LEU A 65 -31.02 6.05 25.29
CA LEU A 65 -29.63 6.34 25.68
C LEU A 65 -29.37 6.03 27.16
N GLU A 66 -30.31 6.32 28.06
CA GLU A 66 -30.18 5.99 29.48
C GLU A 66 -30.17 4.47 29.69
N ALA A 67 -30.99 3.73 28.94
CA ALA A 67 -30.91 2.27 28.91
C ALA A 67 -29.52 1.78 28.46
N LEU A 68 -28.88 2.45 27.49
CA LEU A 68 -27.51 2.13 27.05
C LEU A 68 -26.48 2.30 28.17
N GLN A 69 -26.66 3.26 29.09
CA GLN A 69 -25.76 3.46 30.23
C GLN A 69 -25.71 2.24 31.17
N THR A 70 -26.74 1.38 31.17
CA THR A 70 -26.72 0.16 31.98
C THR A 70 -25.72 -0.89 31.48
N GLN A 71 -25.23 -0.73 30.24
CA GLN A 71 -24.25 -1.63 29.64
C GLN A 71 -22.84 -1.37 30.18
N PRO A 72 -22.02 -2.42 30.39
CA PRO A 72 -20.64 -2.25 30.83
C PRO A 72 -19.82 -1.34 29.91
N GLY A 73 -19.07 -0.42 30.50
CA GLY A 73 -18.19 0.48 29.78
C GLY A 73 -18.83 1.76 29.25
N PHE A 74 -20.12 2.02 29.51
CA PHE A 74 -20.78 3.29 29.24
C PHE A 74 -21.01 4.10 30.51
N ALA A 75 -20.75 5.40 30.46
CA ALA A 75 -21.11 6.33 31.53
C ALA A 75 -21.61 7.65 30.97
N LEU A 76 -22.82 8.05 31.37
CA LEU A 76 -23.38 9.36 31.04
C LEU A 76 -22.99 10.38 32.11
N VAL A 77 -22.31 11.44 31.71
CA VAL A 77 -21.82 12.51 32.58
C VAL A 77 -22.51 13.82 32.23
N LEU A 78 -23.15 14.44 33.21
CA LEU A 78 -23.80 15.75 33.09
C LEU A 78 -22.95 16.84 33.76
N ASP A 79 -23.04 18.08 33.26
CA ASP A 79 -22.40 19.23 33.92
C ASP A 79 -23.20 19.63 35.17
N GLN A 80 -22.65 19.32 36.34
CA GLN A 80 -23.26 19.62 37.64
C GLN A 80 -23.55 21.13 37.83
N ARG A 81 -22.75 22.01 37.22
CA ARG A 81 -22.95 23.48 37.32
C ARG A 81 -24.23 23.94 36.62
N ARG A 82 -24.70 23.17 35.64
CA ARG A 82 -25.95 23.41 34.91
C ARG A 82 -27.15 22.70 35.55
N GLY A 83 -26.92 21.77 36.49
CA GLY A 83 -27.98 21.04 37.18
C GLY A 83 -28.85 21.90 38.10
N GLN A 84 -28.37 23.08 38.52
CA GLN A 84 -29.13 24.04 39.32
C GLN A 84 -30.09 24.92 38.50
N ARG A 85 -30.11 24.76 37.18
CA ARG A 85 -30.98 25.52 36.27
C ARG A 85 -32.16 24.65 35.84
N ASP A 86 -33.30 25.29 35.60
CA ASP A 86 -34.50 24.67 35.03
C ASP A 86 -34.30 24.41 33.53
N LEU A 87 -33.34 23.52 33.23
CA LEU A 87 -32.95 23.12 31.89
C LEU A 87 -33.24 21.63 31.71
N ASP A 88 -33.66 21.27 30.50
CA ASP A 88 -33.81 19.88 30.10
C ASP A 88 -32.47 19.13 30.23
N ILE A 89 -32.53 17.81 30.41
CA ILE A 89 -31.35 16.97 30.68
C ILE A 89 -30.31 17.09 29.55
N TRP A 90 -30.76 17.14 28.29
CA TRP A 90 -29.89 17.31 27.12
C TRP A 90 -29.26 18.71 26.99
N GLU A 91 -29.75 19.72 27.71
CA GLU A 91 -29.19 21.08 27.73
C GLU A 91 -28.10 21.25 28.82
N ARG A 92 -27.97 20.26 29.71
CA ARG A 92 -26.97 20.20 30.78
C ARG A 92 -25.59 19.74 30.30
N SER A 93 -25.29 19.97 29.02
CA SER A 93 -24.02 19.62 28.36
C SER A 93 -23.58 18.17 28.61
N PRO A 94 -24.45 17.19 28.30
CA PRO A 94 -24.16 15.78 28.50
C PRO A 94 -22.95 15.29 27.70
N LYS A 95 -22.25 14.30 28.26
CA LYS A 95 -21.15 13.59 27.61
C LYS A 95 -21.27 12.10 27.89
N LEU A 96 -21.05 11.29 26.87
CA LEU A 96 -20.94 9.85 27.00
C LEU A 96 -19.47 9.46 27.09
N VAL A 97 -19.08 8.79 28.18
CA VAL A 97 -17.75 8.22 28.37
C VAL A 97 -17.81 6.74 28.03
N ILE A 98 -16.86 6.28 27.22
CA ILE A 98 -16.83 4.92 26.67
C ILE A 98 -15.47 4.30 26.95
N ALA A 99 -15.48 3.21 27.71
CA ALA A 99 -14.32 2.39 28.02
C ALA A 99 -14.17 1.24 27.03
N ALA A 100 -13.00 0.57 27.03
CA ALA A 100 -12.71 -0.54 26.11
C ALA A 100 -13.72 -1.71 26.19
N GLN A 101 -14.36 -1.90 27.35
CA GLN A 101 -15.36 -2.94 27.59
C GLN A 101 -16.61 -2.77 26.72
N ALA A 102 -16.94 -1.54 26.32
CA ALA A 102 -18.11 -1.24 25.51
C ALA A 102 -17.91 -1.54 24.01
N GLU A 103 -16.67 -1.78 23.55
CA GLU A 103 -16.39 -1.97 22.11
C GLU A 103 -17.12 -3.19 21.54
N ALA A 104 -17.10 -4.33 22.24
CA ALA A 104 -17.78 -5.54 21.77
C ALA A 104 -19.28 -5.30 21.56
N PHE A 105 -19.93 -4.67 22.55
CA PHE A 105 -21.33 -4.26 22.45
C PHE A 105 -21.58 -3.34 21.25
N LEU A 106 -20.77 -2.28 21.09
CA LEU A 106 -20.93 -1.33 19.99
C LEU A 106 -20.81 -1.99 18.61
N ARG A 107 -19.92 -2.97 18.46
CA ARG A 107 -19.72 -3.67 17.19
C ARG A 107 -20.84 -4.64 16.87
N ASP A 108 -21.33 -5.37 17.87
CA ASP A 108 -22.49 -6.25 17.71
C ASP A 108 -23.72 -5.44 17.34
N GLU A 109 -23.92 -4.30 17.99
CA GLU A 109 -25.08 -3.44 17.78
C GLU A 109 -25.08 -2.65 16.47
N THR A 110 -23.90 -2.40 15.91
CA THR A 110 -23.76 -1.73 14.61
C THR A 110 -23.53 -2.71 13.46
N GLY A 111 -23.28 -3.99 13.75
CA GLY A 111 -22.82 -4.98 12.77
C GLY A 111 -21.41 -4.71 12.22
N ARG A 112 -20.66 -3.75 12.79
CA ARG A 112 -19.35 -3.31 12.31
C ARG A 112 -18.22 -4.03 13.03
N GLN A 113 -17.98 -5.26 12.63
CA GLN A 113 -16.85 -6.06 13.13
C GLN A 113 -15.50 -5.42 12.74
N PRO A 114 -14.42 -5.61 13.54
CA PRO A 114 -13.11 -5.10 13.18
C PRO A 114 -12.71 -5.63 11.80
N SER A 115 -12.11 -4.80 10.96
CA SER A 115 -11.69 -5.28 9.65
C SER A 115 -10.79 -6.50 9.80
N ALA A 116 -10.95 -7.49 8.92
CA ALA A 116 -10.11 -8.69 8.94
C ALA A 116 -8.62 -8.34 8.96
N VAL A 117 -8.24 -7.21 8.36
CA VAL A 117 -6.89 -6.65 8.39
C VAL A 117 -6.45 -6.25 9.81
N VAL A 118 -7.28 -5.55 10.59
CA VAL A 118 -6.94 -5.13 11.95
C VAL A 118 -6.74 -6.34 12.86
N ALA A 119 -7.65 -7.31 12.79
CA ALA A 119 -7.53 -8.55 13.55
C ALA A 119 -6.27 -9.34 13.17
N TRP A 120 -6.02 -9.47 11.86
CA TRP A 120 -4.83 -10.13 11.33
C TRP A 120 -3.54 -9.43 11.77
N MET A 121 -3.52 -8.09 11.74
CA MET A 121 -2.38 -7.29 12.17
C MET A 121 -2.08 -7.42 13.67
N ALA A 122 -3.11 -7.53 14.51
CA ALA A 122 -2.92 -7.80 15.93
C ALA A 122 -2.28 -9.17 16.17
N GLN A 123 -2.75 -10.20 15.47
CA GLN A 123 -2.18 -11.55 15.51
C GLN A 123 -0.75 -11.58 14.97
N TRP A 124 -0.47 -10.88 13.88
CA TRP A 124 0.88 -10.75 13.29
C TRP A 124 1.90 -10.23 14.30
N ARG A 125 1.56 -9.17 15.03
CA ARG A 125 2.48 -8.60 16.03
C ARG A 125 2.88 -9.62 17.11
N GLN A 126 1.92 -10.39 17.60
CA GLN A 126 2.17 -11.41 18.61
C GLN A 126 2.98 -12.58 18.02
N ALA A 127 2.60 -13.04 16.83
CA ALA A 127 3.23 -14.18 16.17
C ALA A 127 4.71 -13.90 15.80
N VAL A 128 5.03 -12.68 15.33
CA VAL A 128 6.42 -12.28 15.02
C VAL A 128 7.31 -12.38 16.25
N LEU A 129 6.88 -11.77 17.36
CA LEU A 129 7.63 -11.74 18.62
C LEU A 129 7.75 -13.13 19.27
N ALA A 130 6.77 -14.01 19.05
CA ALA A 130 6.82 -15.38 19.53
C ALA A 130 7.74 -16.28 18.67
N ARG A 131 7.84 -16.02 17.37
CA ARG A 131 8.56 -16.88 16.41
C ARG A 131 10.05 -16.57 16.33
N PHE A 132 10.43 -15.30 16.39
CA PHE A 132 11.80 -14.84 16.14
C PHE A 132 12.37 -14.11 17.35
N SER A 133 13.65 -14.40 17.66
CA SER A 133 14.40 -13.73 18.73
C SER A 133 15.27 -12.57 18.24
N ASN A 134 15.53 -12.48 16.93
CA ASN A 134 16.31 -11.38 16.34
C ASN A 134 15.47 -10.08 16.36
N ALA A 135 15.88 -9.13 17.20
CA ALA A 135 15.16 -7.88 17.40
C ALA A 135 15.05 -7.01 16.13
N ALA A 136 16.12 -6.94 15.33
CA ALA A 136 16.13 -6.17 14.08
C ALA A 136 15.18 -6.79 13.04
N LEU A 137 15.16 -8.12 12.95
CA LEU A 137 14.20 -8.84 12.10
C LEU A 137 12.76 -8.57 12.55
N CYS A 138 12.49 -8.67 13.85
CA CYS A 138 11.17 -8.37 14.40
C CYS A 138 10.73 -6.95 14.08
N GLU A 139 11.60 -5.95 14.28
CA GLU A 139 11.30 -4.55 13.94
C GLU A 139 10.95 -4.37 12.45
N ARG A 140 11.72 -5.01 11.56
CA ARG A 140 11.45 -4.97 10.11
C ARG A 140 10.13 -5.64 9.74
N LEU A 141 9.80 -6.79 10.32
CA LEU A 141 8.53 -7.48 10.06
C LEU A 141 7.31 -6.77 10.67
N LEU A 142 7.49 -6.04 11.78
CA LEU A 142 6.43 -5.26 12.42
C LEU A 142 6.14 -3.96 11.65
N SER A 143 7.18 -3.29 11.14
CA SER A 143 7.05 -2.09 10.31
C SER A 143 6.55 -2.39 8.90
N ARG A 144 6.93 -3.54 8.34
CA ARG A 144 6.48 -3.99 7.02
C ARG A 144 5.98 -5.45 7.09
N PRO A 145 4.69 -5.67 7.39
CA PRO A 145 4.08 -6.99 7.47
C PRO A 145 3.94 -7.67 6.10
N ILE A 146 4.03 -9.00 6.07
CA ILE A 146 3.74 -9.82 4.87
C ILE A 146 2.26 -10.22 4.91
N LEU A 147 1.38 -9.33 4.46
CA LEU A 147 -0.07 -9.51 4.58
C LEU A 147 -0.63 -10.52 3.57
N ILE A 148 -1.16 -11.65 4.06
CA ILE A 148 -1.91 -12.64 3.26
C ILE A 148 -3.18 -13.01 4.03
N LEU A 149 -4.29 -12.32 3.76
CA LEU A 149 -5.53 -12.43 4.56
C LEU A 149 -6.15 -13.84 4.57
N GLN A 150 -5.90 -14.64 3.53
CA GLN A 150 -6.41 -16.01 3.42
C GLN A 150 -5.62 -17.01 4.28
N ARG A 151 -4.59 -16.55 5.00
CA ARG A 151 -3.66 -17.36 5.81
C ARG A 151 -3.48 -16.72 7.16
N SER A 152 -3.31 -17.53 8.21
CA SER A 152 -2.99 -16.97 9.52
C SER A 152 -1.56 -16.40 9.53
N PRO A 153 -1.25 -15.40 10.38
CA PRO A 153 0.11 -14.91 10.55
C PRO A 153 1.14 -16.00 10.83
N GLU A 154 0.78 -17.00 11.63
CA GLU A 154 1.66 -18.12 11.98
C GLU A 154 2.03 -18.94 10.75
N GLN A 155 1.06 -19.22 9.87
CA GLN A 155 1.32 -19.92 8.60
C GLN A 155 2.24 -19.11 7.68
N VAL A 156 2.08 -17.79 7.63
CA VAL A 156 2.94 -16.90 6.84
C VAL A 156 4.36 -16.91 7.41
N LEU A 157 4.51 -16.81 8.73
CA LEU A 157 5.83 -16.84 9.40
C LEU A 157 6.50 -18.21 9.31
N GLU A 158 5.74 -19.30 9.29
CA GLU A 158 6.25 -20.64 9.03
C GLU A 158 6.87 -20.73 7.64
N ARG A 159 6.20 -20.21 6.61
CA ARG A 159 6.75 -20.13 5.24
C ARG A 159 7.97 -19.23 5.16
N LEU A 160 7.95 -18.10 5.86
CA LEU A 160 9.09 -17.20 5.96
C LEU A 160 10.31 -17.93 6.58
N ALA A 161 10.11 -18.64 7.69
CA ALA A 161 11.15 -19.40 8.37
C ALA A 161 11.72 -20.57 7.55
N GLY A 162 11.04 -20.99 6.48
CA GLY A 162 11.53 -21.99 5.53
C GLY A 162 12.49 -21.44 4.47
N ILE A 163 12.58 -20.11 4.28
CA ILE A 163 13.47 -19.48 3.27
C ILE A 163 14.94 -19.91 3.38
N PRO A 164 15.56 -20.08 4.58
CA PRO A 164 16.95 -20.50 4.70
C PRO A 164 17.29 -21.79 3.94
N ALA A 165 16.35 -22.72 3.80
CA ALA A 165 16.55 -23.96 3.05
C ALA A 165 16.79 -23.73 1.55
N LEU A 166 16.40 -22.56 1.01
CA LEU A 166 16.50 -22.19 -0.40
C LEU A 166 17.73 -21.32 -0.69
N ALA A 167 18.50 -20.91 0.33
CA ALA A 167 19.60 -19.95 0.19
C ALA A 167 20.72 -20.44 -0.74
N SER A 168 20.89 -21.76 -0.87
CA SER A 168 21.87 -22.38 -1.77
C SER A 168 21.39 -22.54 -3.22
N GLU A 169 20.11 -22.30 -3.52
CA GLU A 169 19.49 -22.69 -4.79
C GLU A 169 19.57 -21.64 -5.92
N ASN A 170 20.46 -20.65 -5.84
CA ASN A 170 20.64 -19.59 -6.87
C ASN A 170 19.30 -19.05 -7.45
N LEU A 171 18.30 -18.87 -6.60
CA LEU A 171 16.96 -18.45 -6.99
C LEU A 171 16.84 -16.92 -6.96
N MET A 172 16.00 -16.38 -7.84
CA MET A 172 15.54 -15.00 -7.73
C MET A 172 14.49 -14.87 -6.60
N LEU A 173 14.38 -13.67 -6.03
CA LEU A 173 13.47 -13.39 -4.92
C LEU A 173 12.01 -13.76 -5.22
N HIS A 174 11.57 -13.56 -6.47
CA HIS A 174 10.22 -13.89 -6.88
C HIS A 174 9.96 -15.40 -7.00
N GLU A 175 11.00 -16.19 -7.27
CA GLU A 175 10.93 -17.65 -7.30
C GLU A 175 10.86 -18.20 -5.87
N VAL A 176 11.68 -17.65 -4.96
CA VAL A 176 11.59 -17.94 -3.52
C VAL A 176 10.19 -17.62 -2.99
N ALA A 177 9.67 -16.44 -3.32
CA ALA A 177 8.32 -16.03 -2.95
C ALA A 177 7.25 -16.99 -3.48
N GLY A 178 7.33 -17.37 -4.77
CA GLY A 178 6.40 -18.30 -5.39
C GLY A 178 6.42 -19.69 -4.74
N ARG A 179 7.61 -20.20 -4.41
CA ARG A 179 7.78 -21.52 -3.77
C ARG A 179 7.30 -21.53 -2.33
N GLN A 180 7.59 -20.48 -1.56
CA GLN A 180 7.23 -20.46 -0.13
C GLN A 180 5.81 -19.99 0.13
N PHE A 181 5.26 -19.09 -0.68
CA PHE A 181 3.99 -18.43 -0.36
C PHE A 181 2.89 -18.77 -1.38
N TRP A 182 2.59 -20.05 -1.54
CA TRP A 182 1.43 -20.53 -2.33
C TRP A 182 1.33 -19.93 -3.75
N GLY A 183 2.48 -19.75 -4.43
CA GLY A 183 2.53 -19.15 -5.77
C GLY A 183 2.50 -17.62 -5.81
N LEU A 184 2.47 -16.93 -4.67
CA LEU A 184 2.45 -15.47 -4.58
C LEU A 184 3.84 -14.86 -4.80
N SER A 185 4.28 -14.82 -6.05
CA SER A 185 5.63 -14.41 -6.49
C SER A 185 6.04 -12.96 -6.15
N LYS A 186 5.10 -12.10 -5.74
CA LYS A 186 5.37 -10.69 -5.40
C LYS A 186 5.32 -10.38 -3.91
N VAL A 187 4.97 -11.36 -3.07
CA VAL A 187 4.69 -11.09 -1.64
C VAL A 187 5.92 -10.63 -0.86
N LEU A 188 7.12 -10.99 -1.32
CA LEU A 188 8.39 -10.57 -0.71
C LEU A 188 8.96 -9.27 -1.30
N ASN A 189 8.24 -8.60 -2.20
CA ASN A 189 8.74 -7.36 -2.81
C ASN A 189 8.96 -6.28 -1.75
N GLY A 190 10.21 -5.83 -1.62
CA GLY A 190 10.63 -4.84 -0.63
C GLY A 190 10.86 -5.41 0.78
N HIS A 191 10.92 -6.73 0.93
CA HIS A 191 11.30 -7.42 2.16
C HIS A 191 12.74 -7.95 2.13
N GLN A 192 13.58 -7.50 1.18
CA GLN A 192 14.97 -7.96 1.03
C GLN A 192 15.76 -7.86 2.34
N GLU A 193 15.61 -6.75 3.05
CA GLU A 193 16.33 -6.55 4.31
C GLU A 193 15.87 -7.49 5.43
N ALA A 194 14.56 -7.75 5.53
CA ALA A 194 14.05 -8.75 6.48
C ALA A 194 14.58 -10.15 6.13
N ILE A 195 14.75 -10.46 4.84
CA ILE A 195 15.33 -11.74 4.40
C ILE A 195 16.82 -11.80 4.71
N ALA A 196 17.57 -10.72 4.50
CA ALA A 196 18.98 -10.63 4.87
C ALA A 196 19.17 -10.89 6.38
N LEU A 197 18.36 -10.24 7.21
CA LEU A 197 18.35 -10.43 8.67
C LEU A 197 17.93 -11.85 9.09
N LEU A 198 17.00 -12.47 8.37
CA LEU A 198 16.58 -13.85 8.61
C LEU A 198 17.70 -14.87 8.32
N LEU A 199 18.54 -14.58 7.32
CA LEU A 199 19.64 -15.44 6.89
C LEU A 199 20.98 -15.12 7.59
N ASP A 200 20.99 -14.12 8.47
CA ASP A 200 22.21 -13.58 9.08
C ASP A 200 23.25 -13.12 8.04
N MET A 201 22.77 -12.42 7.00
CA MET A 201 23.58 -11.88 5.91
C MET A 201 23.46 -10.36 5.83
N GLU A 202 24.51 -9.70 5.35
CA GLU A 202 24.51 -8.24 5.15
C GLU A 202 23.53 -7.81 4.04
N VAL A 203 23.42 -8.63 2.99
CA VAL A 203 22.58 -8.37 1.82
C VAL A 203 21.76 -9.61 1.49
N CYS A 204 20.53 -9.41 1.03
CA CYS A 204 19.66 -10.48 0.56
C CYS A 204 20.35 -11.24 -0.59
N PRO A 205 20.56 -12.57 -0.48
CA PRO A 205 21.26 -13.34 -1.51
C PRO A 205 20.39 -13.58 -2.75
N PHE A 206 19.07 -13.40 -2.64
CA PHE A 206 18.15 -13.58 -3.76
C PHE A 206 18.04 -12.29 -4.57
N PRO A 207 18.52 -12.25 -5.83
CA PRO A 207 18.40 -11.07 -6.67
C PRO A 207 16.94 -10.80 -7.06
N ASP A 208 16.63 -9.53 -7.28
CA ASP A 208 15.37 -9.14 -7.92
C ASP A 208 15.34 -9.61 -9.38
N LYS A 209 14.14 -9.77 -9.94
CA LYS A 209 13.98 -10.03 -11.37
C LYS A 209 14.66 -8.91 -12.18
N PRO A 210 15.55 -9.24 -13.15
CA PRO A 210 16.20 -8.24 -13.98
C PRO A 210 15.16 -7.54 -14.86
N VAL A 211 15.41 -6.26 -15.15
CA VAL A 211 14.56 -5.51 -16.07
C VAL A 211 14.86 -6.00 -17.49
N GLN A 212 13.81 -6.41 -18.20
CA GLN A 212 13.98 -6.84 -19.59
C GLN A 212 14.08 -5.62 -20.50
N LEU A 213 15.14 -5.58 -21.28
CA LEU A 213 15.41 -4.57 -22.30
C LEU A 213 15.32 -5.21 -23.68
N LEU A 214 14.42 -4.71 -24.51
CA LEU A 214 14.38 -5.06 -25.94
C LEU A 214 15.10 -3.97 -26.73
N VAL A 215 15.98 -4.38 -27.62
CA VAL A 215 16.83 -3.47 -28.39
C VAL A 215 16.66 -3.72 -29.88
N ALA A 216 16.32 -2.67 -30.61
CA ALA A 216 16.28 -2.65 -32.08
C ALA A 216 17.08 -1.45 -32.60
N VAL A 217 17.38 -1.43 -33.90
CA VAL A 217 18.15 -0.34 -34.52
C VAL A 217 17.56 0.07 -35.85
N ARG A 218 17.60 1.38 -36.12
CA ARG A 218 17.24 1.99 -37.42
C ARG A 218 18.42 2.79 -37.96
N THR A 219 19.62 2.26 -37.76
CA THR A 219 20.89 2.88 -38.12
C THR A 219 21.97 1.82 -38.22
N ALA A 220 23.04 2.10 -38.98
CA ALA A 220 24.26 1.31 -39.02
C ALA A 220 25.38 1.92 -38.17
N ASP A 221 25.19 3.14 -37.65
CA ASP A 221 26.19 3.88 -36.87
C ASP A 221 26.22 3.40 -35.39
N PRO A 222 27.33 2.81 -34.92
CA PRO A 222 27.48 2.39 -33.53
C PRO A 222 27.40 3.54 -32.51
N ALA A 223 27.65 4.78 -32.91
CA ALA A 223 27.60 5.97 -32.06
C ALA A 223 26.22 6.66 -32.06
N ALA A 224 25.26 6.14 -32.84
CA ALA A 224 23.93 6.72 -32.99
C ALA A 224 23.23 6.99 -31.64
N PRO A 225 22.41 8.04 -31.52
CA PRO A 225 21.67 8.33 -30.30
C PRO A 225 20.70 7.20 -29.90
N ILE A 226 20.34 7.16 -28.62
CA ILE A 226 19.43 6.17 -28.05
C ILE A 226 18.05 6.77 -27.85
N LEU A 227 17.01 6.06 -28.25
CA LEU A 227 15.61 6.41 -28.03
C LEU A 227 14.96 5.33 -27.15
N PHE A 228 14.62 5.70 -25.91
CA PHE A 228 13.79 4.89 -25.05
C PHE A 228 12.32 5.04 -25.44
N VAL A 229 11.64 3.91 -25.62
CA VAL A 229 10.23 3.86 -26.00
C VAL A 229 9.44 3.20 -24.88
N GLU A 230 8.44 3.89 -24.34
CA GLU A 230 7.65 3.39 -23.19
C GLU A 230 6.74 2.23 -23.56
N ASN A 231 6.09 2.35 -24.71
CA ASN A 231 5.01 1.47 -25.11
C ASN A 231 5.55 0.38 -26.04
N ALA A 232 5.31 -0.88 -25.70
CA ALA A 232 5.78 -2.03 -26.47
C ALA A 232 5.27 -2.01 -27.92
N ALA A 233 4.01 -1.66 -28.16
CA ALA A 233 3.46 -1.61 -29.52
C ALA A 233 4.10 -0.50 -30.36
N THR A 234 4.39 0.66 -29.73
CA THR A 234 5.13 1.74 -30.39
C THR A 234 6.56 1.32 -30.71
N PHE A 235 7.25 0.64 -29.78
CA PHE A 235 8.59 0.10 -30.02
C PHE A 235 8.59 -0.85 -31.22
N GLU A 236 7.65 -1.79 -31.29
CA GLU A 236 7.54 -2.72 -32.43
C GLU A 236 7.25 -2.00 -33.75
N ALA A 237 6.39 -0.98 -33.73
CA ALA A 237 6.10 -0.20 -34.93
C ALA A 237 7.33 0.59 -35.43
N MET A 238 8.10 1.18 -34.52
CA MET A 238 9.36 1.87 -34.83
C MET A 238 10.44 0.90 -35.31
N ALA A 239 10.62 -0.24 -34.64
CA ALA A 239 11.57 -1.27 -35.02
C ALA A 239 11.28 -1.81 -36.44
N ALA A 240 10.01 -2.03 -36.77
CA ALA A 240 9.54 -2.43 -38.10
C ALA A 240 9.68 -1.31 -39.16
N GLY A 241 9.97 -0.07 -38.78
CA GLY A 241 10.13 1.06 -39.71
C GLY A 241 8.82 1.69 -40.15
N ARG A 242 7.73 1.46 -39.41
CA ARG A 242 6.43 2.08 -39.69
C ARG A 242 6.38 3.54 -39.22
N LEU A 243 7.37 3.99 -38.45
CA LEU A 243 7.53 5.37 -38.01
C LEU A 243 8.91 5.88 -38.41
N SER A 244 8.96 6.85 -39.32
CA SER A 244 10.20 7.46 -39.79
C SER A 244 10.95 8.25 -38.70
N ALA A 245 10.26 8.69 -37.65
CA ALA A 245 10.86 9.38 -36.50
C ALA A 245 11.89 8.53 -35.74
N ALA A 246 11.90 7.21 -35.98
CA ALA A 246 12.85 6.29 -35.37
C ALA A 246 14.16 6.14 -36.17
N GLU A 247 14.24 6.65 -37.40
CA GLU A 247 15.44 6.54 -38.25
C GLU A 247 16.64 7.24 -37.62
N GLY A 248 17.82 6.63 -37.73
CA GLY A 248 19.04 7.13 -37.11
C GLY A 248 19.21 6.80 -35.63
N PHE A 249 18.28 6.10 -34.99
CA PHE A 249 18.35 5.75 -33.57
C PHE A 249 18.63 4.27 -33.28
N VAL A 250 19.23 4.04 -32.11
CA VAL A 250 19.08 2.78 -31.37
C VAL A 250 17.81 2.87 -30.52
N LEU A 251 16.92 1.90 -30.66
CA LEU A 251 15.65 1.85 -29.95
C LEU A 251 15.76 0.93 -28.75
N ILE A 252 15.30 1.36 -27.58
CA ILE A 252 15.26 0.53 -26.37
C ILE A 252 13.87 0.59 -25.74
N TYR A 253 13.24 -0.57 -25.55
CA TYR A 253 12.06 -0.73 -24.72
C TYR A 253 12.42 -1.42 -23.41
N ALA A 254 11.89 -0.93 -22.29
CA ALA A 254 12.10 -1.52 -20.96
C ALA A 254 10.78 -1.98 -20.35
N SER A 255 10.67 -3.27 -20.02
CA SER A 255 9.43 -3.81 -19.43
C SER A 255 9.27 -3.38 -17.95
N GLY A 256 8.16 -2.70 -17.63
CA GLY A 256 7.78 -2.36 -16.25
C GLY A 256 8.56 -1.19 -15.61
N TYR A 257 9.00 -0.22 -16.42
CA TYR A 257 10.10 0.70 -16.15
C TYR A 257 9.96 1.76 -15.01
N LYS A 258 8.84 1.93 -14.31
CA LYS A 258 8.60 3.14 -13.47
C LYS A 258 9.52 3.37 -12.25
N ALA A 259 10.47 2.49 -11.88
CA ALA A 259 11.26 2.65 -10.64
C ALA A 259 12.74 2.16 -10.66
N SER A 260 13.27 1.61 -11.76
CA SER A 260 14.51 0.81 -11.77
C SER A 260 15.69 1.38 -12.55
N ALA A 261 15.70 2.70 -12.83
CA ALA A 261 16.69 3.37 -13.67
C ALA A 261 18.17 3.07 -13.30
N ARG A 262 18.50 3.04 -12.00
CA ARG A 262 19.88 2.76 -11.55
C ARG A 262 20.29 1.30 -11.73
N ARG A 263 19.35 0.37 -11.54
CA ARG A 263 19.57 -1.06 -11.73
C ARG A 263 19.80 -1.43 -13.19
N LEU A 264 19.24 -0.67 -14.14
CA LEU A 264 19.39 -0.93 -15.57
C LEU A 264 20.84 -0.96 -16.04
N ARG A 265 21.69 -0.09 -15.47
CA ARG A 265 23.10 0.01 -15.85
C ARG A 265 23.96 -1.11 -15.25
N GLN A 266 23.45 -1.85 -14.27
CA GLN A 266 24.17 -2.98 -13.69
C GLN A 266 23.93 -4.25 -14.52
N PRO A 267 24.96 -5.04 -14.86
CA PRO A 267 24.80 -6.28 -15.62
C PRO A 267 23.80 -7.27 -15.00
N VAL A 268 23.74 -7.34 -13.67
CA VAL A 268 22.79 -8.21 -12.94
C VAL A 268 21.37 -7.62 -12.83
N GLY A 269 21.21 -6.32 -13.11
CA GLY A 269 19.95 -5.60 -12.94
C GLY A 269 19.11 -5.51 -14.21
N SER A 270 19.66 -5.89 -15.37
CA SER A 270 18.97 -5.93 -16.66
C SER A 270 19.28 -7.19 -17.46
N SER A 271 18.35 -7.57 -18.34
CA SER A 271 18.53 -8.61 -19.34
C SER A 271 18.25 -8.03 -20.70
N VAL A 272 19.25 -8.02 -21.58
CA VAL A 272 19.19 -7.35 -22.89
C VAL A 272 18.92 -8.38 -23.97
N TYR A 273 17.91 -8.09 -24.80
CA TYR A 273 17.53 -8.91 -25.95
C TYR A 273 17.64 -8.04 -27.21
N PHE A 274 18.48 -8.46 -28.14
CA PHE A 274 18.66 -7.77 -29.41
C PHE A 274 17.76 -8.36 -30.48
N ALA A 275 17.08 -7.51 -31.23
CA ALA A 275 16.46 -7.90 -32.49
C ALA A 275 17.55 -8.35 -33.48
N PRO A 276 17.28 -9.33 -34.37
CA PRO A 276 18.27 -9.83 -35.34
C PRO A 276 18.93 -8.71 -36.16
N GLY A 277 18.13 -7.72 -36.57
CA GLY A 277 18.57 -6.56 -37.35
C GLY A 277 19.67 -5.71 -36.69
N VAL A 278 19.94 -5.87 -35.39
CA VAL A 278 21.04 -5.19 -34.69
C VAL A 278 22.40 -5.64 -35.24
N PHE A 279 22.61 -6.96 -35.32
CA PHE A 279 23.88 -7.51 -35.77
C PHE A 279 23.99 -7.59 -37.29
N GLU A 280 22.86 -7.76 -37.99
CA GLU A 280 22.81 -7.78 -39.46
C GLU A 280 23.22 -6.44 -40.09
N ARG A 281 22.84 -5.31 -39.46
CA ARG A 281 23.21 -3.98 -39.97
C ARG A 281 24.67 -3.65 -39.71
N ASN A 282 25.16 -3.93 -38.50
CA ASN A 282 26.56 -3.73 -38.11
C ASN A 282 26.86 -4.53 -36.84
N ALA A 283 27.80 -5.49 -36.93
CA ALA A 283 28.18 -6.35 -35.81
C ALA A 283 28.68 -5.57 -34.57
N ALA A 284 29.22 -4.36 -34.74
CA ALA A 284 29.70 -3.53 -33.64
C ALA A 284 28.58 -2.85 -32.83
N LEU A 285 27.33 -2.81 -33.33
CA LEU A 285 26.21 -2.14 -32.65
C LEU A 285 25.91 -2.77 -31.29
N GLY A 286 25.77 -4.09 -31.23
CA GLY A 286 25.45 -4.78 -29.97
C GLY A 286 26.51 -4.52 -28.89
N ILE A 287 27.79 -4.57 -29.25
CA ILE A 287 28.91 -4.31 -28.34
C ILE A 287 28.88 -2.85 -27.86
N SER A 288 28.70 -1.89 -28.77
CA SER A 288 28.58 -0.47 -28.43
C SER A 288 27.43 -0.20 -27.46
N ILE A 289 26.28 -0.85 -27.67
CA ILE A 289 25.09 -0.66 -26.82
C ILE A 289 25.33 -1.23 -25.42
N LEU A 290 25.93 -2.42 -25.29
CA LEU A 290 26.29 -3.00 -23.99
C LEU A 290 27.37 -2.18 -23.27
N ALA A 291 28.37 -1.69 -24.01
CA ALA A 291 29.43 -0.84 -23.47
C ALA A 291 28.86 0.49 -22.94
N TRP A 292 27.91 1.08 -23.65
CA TRP A 292 27.19 2.25 -23.15
C TRP A 292 26.31 1.92 -21.93
N LEU A 293 25.52 0.84 -21.99
CA LEU A 293 24.55 0.49 -20.94
C LEU A 293 25.25 0.22 -19.61
N HIS A 294 26.34 -0.56 -19.63
CA HIS A 294 27.06 -1.01 -18.44
C HIS A 294 28.30 -0.18 -18.11
N GLY A 295 28.76 0.67 -19.03
CA GLY A 295 29.90 1.55 -18.82
C GLY A 295 29.52 2.86 -18.13
N THR A 296 30.56 3.66 -17.86
CA THR A 296 30.45 5.02 -17.32
C THR A 296 30.27 6.08 -18.40
N ASP A 297 30.18 5.67 -19.67
CA ASP A 297 29.96 6.59 -20.79
C ASP A 297 28.56 7.21 -20.69
N VAL A 298 28.54 8.52 -20.50
CA VAL A 298 27.33 9.37 -20.40
C VAL A 298 27.23 10.35 -21.57
N THR A 299 28.10 10.21 -22.58
CA THR A 299 28.20 11.18 -23.68
C THR A 299 27.22 10.88 -24.82
N ARG A 300 26.80 9.61 -24.96
CA ARG A 300 25.83 9.21 -25.97
C ARG A 300 24.46 9.86 -25.70
N PRO A 301 23.89 10.62 -26.65
CA PRO A 301 22.59 11.28 -26.45
C PRO A 301 21.47 10.27 -26.22
N VAL A 302 20.60 10.57 -25.26
CA VAL A 302 19.45 9.73 -24.88
C VAL A 302 18.16 10.56 -25.00
N TYR A 303 17.18 10.00 -25.71
CA TYR A 303 15.87 10.58 -25.95
C TYR A 303 14.78 9.64 -25.45
N PHE A 304 13.58 10.17 -25.26
CA PHE A 304 12.42 9.44 -24.75
C PHE A 304 11.21 9.64 -25.65
N TRP A 305 10.46 8.56 -25.85
CA TRP A 305 9.19 8.55 -26.56
C TRP A 305 8.10 7.93 -25.68
N GLY A 306 7.26 8.79 -25.10
CA GLY A 306 6.23 8.41 -24.13
C GLY A 306 6.15 9.40 -22.96
N ASP A 307 5.37 9.04 -21.95
CA ASP A 307 5.18 9.80 -20.70
C ASP A 307 6.15 9.28 -19.63
N LEU A 308 7.43 9.26 -20.00
CA LEU A 308 8.50 8.64 -19.23
C LEU A 308 9.20 9.64 -18.30
N ASP A 309 8.96 9.52 -17.00
CA ASP A 309 9.71 10.24 -15.97
C ASP A 309 11.04 9.51 -15.64
N PHE A 310 12.15 9.86 -16.32
CA PHE A 310 13.49 9.35 -16.01
C PHE A 310 14.25 10.29 -15.06
N SER A 311 14.29 9.97 -13.77
CA SER A 311 15.08 10.71 -12.76
C SER A 311 16.47 10.11 -12.48
N GLY A 312 16.86 9.03 -13.15
CA GLY A 312 18.03 8.20 -12.77
C GLY A 312 19.14 8.02 -13.81
N ILE A 313 19.04 8.60 -15.01
CA ILE A 313 20.13 8.62 -16.00
C ILE A 313 20.69 10.06 -16.01
N PRO A 314 22.01 10.27 -15.85
CA PRO A 314 22.59 11.59 -16.06
C PRO A 314 22.35 12.02 -17.51
N VAL A 315 21.33 12.84 -17.73
CA VAL A 315 21.12 13.51 -19.01
C VAL A 315 22.12 14.66 -19.03
N GLY A 316 23.20 14.51 -19.80
CA GLY A 316 23.97 15.68 -20.22
C GLY A 316 22.99 16.63 -20.89
N ARG A 317 22.82 17.84 -20.33
CA ARG A 317 21.84 18.84 -20.78
C ARG A 317 21.84 18.95 -22.32
N SER A 318 20.84 18.35 -22.95
CA SER A 318 20.36 18.75 -24.26
C SER A 318 18.89 19.05 -24.08
N ASN A 319 18.54 20.33 -24.28
CA ASN A 319 17.17 20.81 -24.33
C ASN A 319 16.28 19.78 -25.03
N SER A 320 15.24 19.31 -24.34
CA SER A 320 14.13 18.65 -25.00
C SER A 320 13.68 19.55 -26.15
N PRO A 321 13.72 19.11 -27.42
CA PRO A 321 12.51 19.32 -28.18
C PRO A 321 11.51 18.38 -27.52
N THR A 322 10.63 18.92 -26.69
CA THR A 322 9.34 18.30 -26.50
C THR A 322 8.76 18.26 -27.91
N PHE A 323 8.97 17.16 -28.64
CA PHE A 323 8.21 16.91 -29.85
C PHE A 323 6.78 16.75 -29.33
N GLY A 324 6.04 17.84 -29.48
CA GLY A 324 4.71 18.00 -28.93
C GLY A 324 3.80 16.88 -29.39
N ARG A 325 2.74 16.66 -28.61
CA ARG A 325 1.57 15.85 -28.97
C ARG A 325 1.32 15.90 -30.48
N LEU A 326 1.75 14.86 -31.18
CA LEU A 326 1.24 14.60 -32.51
C LEU A 326 -0.08 13.88 -32.29
N ASN A 327 -1.16 14.65 -32.41
CA ASN A 327 -2.50 14.13 -32.56
C ASN A 327 -2.48 13.04 -33.64
N SER A 328 -3.10 11.91 -33.32
CA SER A 328 -3.42 10.84 -34.26
C SER A 328 -4.07 11.44 -35.52
N PRO A 329 -3.66 11.07 -36.74
CA PRO A 329 -4.50 11.27 -37.90
C PRO A 329 -5.67 10.28 -37.80
N THR A 330 -6.88 10.81 -37.99
CA THR A 330 -8.09 10.04 -38.34
C THR A 330 -7.86 9.15 -39.54
#